data_AF-A0A2E2YIE3-F1
#
_entry.id   AF-A0A2E2YIE3-F1
#
_cell.length_a   1.000
_cell.length_b   1.000
_cell.length_c   1.000
_cell.angle_alpha   90.00
_cell.angle_beta   90.00
_cell.angle_gamma   90.00
#
_symmetry.space_group_name_H-M   'P 1'
#
loop_
_entity.id
_entity.type
_entity.pdbx_description
1 polymer ?
#
loop_
_entity_poly.entity_id
_entity_poly.type
_entity_poly.pdbx_seq_one_letter_code
_entity_poly.pdbx_strand_id
1 'polypeptide(L)'
;MIIVHKINDDPDFKSASTPIGGSSAVSVAAALIDREVNTNSWVANDPFFMPGYLLDNMPHYQQGIIYAISRFAVEMTDQIGRSRGSSEVDKDLDKASGLLKYPGTTWIFDFSTSMVPTASSESQYRSAQRSLLAYNQRLASGETKFERRADNLQATLLRFTADLGSSSAVIDDHLAKAGQWGIDTEADDIFYSAKGRLYAYYLILRDLGKDFESVNANKELSPSWLLMLDSLRQASTLDPLVVVNGKPDGLVGPSHLAALGFYLLRARTQLREIINILQK
;
A
#
# COMPACT_ATOMS: atom_id res chain seq x y z
N MET A 1 -1.05 -12.50 -28.85
CA MET A 1 -1.70 -11.26 -28.39
C MET A 1 -1.49 -11.23 -26.89
N ILE A 2 -0.41 -10.61 -26.43
CA ILE A 2 -0.08 -10.58 -25.00
C ILE A 2 -1.06 -9.58 -24.39
N ILE A 3 -2.10 -10.09 -23.74
CA ILE A 3 -3.04 -9.28 -22.97
C ILE A 3 -2.25 -8.87 -21.72
N VAL A 4 -1.43 -7.83 -21.82
CA VAL A 4 -0.88 -7.16 -20.64
C VAL A 4 -2.01 -6.30 -20.10
N HIS A 5 -2.65 -6.74 -19.01
CA HIS A 5 -3.49 -5.82 -18.25
C HIS A 5 -2.60 -4.66 -17.79
N LYS A 6 -3.02 -3.43 -18.12
CA LYS A 6 -2.27 -2.22 -17.82
C LYS A 6 -2.26 -1.99 -16.30
N ILE A 7 -1.07 -1.90 -15.71
CA ILE A 7 -0.91 -1.46 -14.32
C ILE A 7 -1.53 -0.08 -14.17
N ASN A 8 -2.48 0.06 -13.24
CA ASN A 8 -3.11 1.34 -12.95
C ASN A 8 -2.39 2.05 -11.80
N ASP A 9 -1.43 2.89 -12.16
CA ASP A 9 -0.60 3.69 -11.27
C ASP A 9 -0.92 5.19 -11.32
N ASP A 10 -2.17 5.55 -11.62
CA ASP A 10 -2.63 6.94 -11.69
C ASP A 10 -2.38 7.69 -10.36
N PRO A 11 -1.43 8.64 -10.28
CA PRO A 11 -1.14 9.36 -9.04
C PRO A 11 -2.28 10.30 -8.62
N ASP A 12 -3.17 10.65 -9.54
CA ASP A 12 -4.29 11.54 -9.28
C ASP A 12 -5.56 10.78 -8.85
N PHE A 13 -5.48 9.45 -8.69
CA PHE A 13 -6.56 8.61 -8.17
C PHE A 13 -7.08 9.14 -6.83
N LYS A 14 -8.41 9.22 -6.69
CA LYS A 14 -9.13 9.74 -5.52
C LYS A 14 -10.36 8.89 -5.26
N SER A 15 -10.82 8.86 -4.01
CA SER A 15 -12.15 8.34 -3.69
C SER A 15 -13.23 9.19 -4.38
N ALA A 16 -14.33 8.54 -4.80
CA ALA A 16 -15.46 9.25 -5.40
C ALA A 16 -16.13 10.25 -4.44
N SER A 17 -16.14 9.92 -3.15
CA SER A 17 -16.65 10.78 -2.09
C SER A 17 -15.98 10.47 -0.76
N THR A 18 -15.75 11.51 0.04
CA THR A 18 -15.38 11.40 1.45
C THR A 18 -16.49 12.05 2.28
N PRO A 19 -17.12 11.34 3.24
CA PRO A 19 -18.13 11.94 4.12
C PRO A 19 -17.57 13.17 4.85
N ILE A 20 -18.39 14.22 5.00
CA ILE A 20 -18.00 15.41 5.78
C ILE A 20 -17.74 14.98 7.23
N GLY A 21 -16.55 15.32 7.75
CA GLY A 21 -16.09 14.88 9.08
C GLY A 21 -15.43 13.50 9.10
N GLY A 22 -15.48 12.76 8.00
CA GLY A 22 -14.73 11.52 7.80
C GLY A 22 -13.25 11.74 7.50
N SER A 23 -12.51 10.64 7.39
CA SER A 23 -11.11 10.58 6.97
C SER A 23 -11.00 10.41 5.45
N SER A 24 -10.16 11.24 4.84
CA SER A 24 -9.77 11.15 3.43
C SER A 24 -8.89 9.91 3.18
N ALA A 25 -7.96 9.61 4.09
CA ALA A 25 -7.08 8.43 3.98
C ALA A 25 -7.87 7.11 4.01
N VAL A 26 -8.88 7.01 4.88
CA VAL A 26 -9.75 5.83 4.92
C VAL A 26 -10.58 5.70 3.64
N SER A 27 -11.06 6.82 3.09
CA SER A 27 -11.84 6.82 1.85
C SER A 27 -11.01 6.36 0.66
N VAL A 28 -9.77 6.83 0.52
CA VAL A 28 -8.90 6.41 -0.59
C VAL A 28 -8.43 4.96 -0.44
N ALA A 29 -8.18 4.49 0.79
CA ALA A 29 -7.87 3.10 1.05
C ALA A 29 -9.03 2.17 0.64
N ALA A 30 -10.26 2.51 1.02
CA ALA A 30 -11.45 1.76 0.61
C ALA A 30 -11.65 1.80 -0.92
N ALA A 31 -11.43 2.96 -1.55
CA ALA A 31 -11.53 3.10 -3.00
C ALA A 31 -10.46 2.31 -3.75
N LEU A 32 -9.24 2.18 -3.21
CA LEU A 32 -8.20 1.33 -3.80
C LEU A 32 -8.58 -0.15 -3.74
N ILE A 33 -9.15 -0.62 -2.63
CA ILE A 33 -9.65 -2.00 -2.56
C ILE A 33 -10.73 -2.22 -3.62
N ASP A 34 -11.68 -1.29 -3.75
CA ASP A 34 -12.74 -1.37 -4.75
C ASP A 34 -12.16 -1.45 -6.17
N ARG A 35 -11.20 -0.58 -6.47
CA ARG A 35 -10.52 -0.54 -7.76
C ARG A 35 -9.85 -1.87 -8.09
N GLU A 36 -9.06 -2.41 -7.17
CA GLU A 36 -8.32 -3.65 -7.43
C GLU A 36 -9.23 -4.89 -7.49
N VAL A 37 -10.26 -4.94 -6.65
CA VAL A 37 -11.06 -6.15 -6.49
C VAL A 37 -12.29 -6.18 -7.41
N ASN A 38 -12.88 -5.02 -7.72
CA ASN A 38 -14.12 -4.93 -8.48
C ASN A 38 -13.93 -4.34 -9.88
N THR A 39 -13.07 -3.32 -10.04
CA THR A 39 -12.87 -2.66 -11.34
C THR A 39 -11.82 -3.35 -12.20
N ASN A 40 -10.64 -3.62 -11.63
CA ASN A 40 -9.52 -4.25 -12.35
C ASN A 40 -9.63 -5.78 -12.38
N SER A 41 -10.52 -6.35 -11.57
CA SER A 41 -10.53 -7.76 -11.17
C SER A 41 -9.28 -8.17 -10.39
N TRP A 42 -9.49 -8.92 -9.31
CA TRP A 42 -8.39 -9.44 -8.51
C TRP A 42 -7.83 -10.69 -9.19
N VAL A 43 -6.62 -10.62 -9.72
CA VAL A 43 -6.06 -11.71 -10.54
C VAL A 43 -5.07 -12.58 -9.78
N ALA A 44 -4.68 -12.19 -8.56
CA ALA A 44 -3.66 -12.91 -7.79
C ALA A 44 -4.11 -14.30 -7.31
N ASN A 45 -5.40 -14.62 -7.37
CA ASN A 45 -5.93 -15.95 -7.07
C ASN A 45 -6.64 -16.60 -8.28
N ASP A 46 -6.39 -16.11 -9.50
CA ASP A 46 -6.93 -16.73 -10.71
C ASP A 46 -6.31 -18.13 -10.91
N PRO A 47 -7.11 -19.20 -11.07
CA PRO A 47 -6.59 -20.53 -11.36
C PRO A 47 -6.01 -20.61 -12.78
N PHE A 48 -5.19 -21.62 -13.05
CA PHE A 48 -4.42 -21.77 -14.30
C PHE A 48 -5.24 -21.70 -15.61
N PHE A 49 -6.55 -21.94 -15.54
CA PHE A 49 -7.46 -21.92 -16.67
C PHE A 49 -8.15 -20.55 -16.90
N MET A 50 -7.91 -19.55 -16.05
CA MET A 50 -8.43 -18.20 -16.22
C MET A 50 -7.39 -17.29 -16.93
N PRO A 51 -7.84 -16.28 -17.72
CA PRO A 51 -6.93 -15.40 -18.45
C PRO A 51 -5.92 -14.64 -17.57
N GLY A 52 -6.29 -14.29 -16.33
CA GLY A 52 -5.42 -13.54 -15.42
C GLY A 52 -4.22 -14.33 -14.89
N TYR A 53 -4.25 -15.67 -14.97
CA TYR A 53 -3.09 -16.51 -14.62
C TYR A 53 -1.84 -16.22 -15.47
N LEU A 54 -2.03 -15.70 -16.69
CA LEU A 54 -0.92 -15.33 -17.58
C LEU A 54 -0.30 -13.97 -17.22
N LEU A 55 -0.85 -13.25 -16.23
CA LEU A 55 -0.35 -11.97 -15.78
C LEU A 55 0.57 -12.18 -14.58
N ASP A 56 1.84 -11.79 -14.71
CA ASP A 56 2.80 -11.90 -13.60
C ASP A 56 2.84 -10.61 -12.77
N ASN A 57 3.07 -9.49 -13.47
CA ASN A 57 3.24 -8.17 -12.86
C ASN A 57 2.00 -7.68 -12.07
N MET A 58 0.80 -7.96 -12.57
CA MET A 58 -0.44 -7.44 -11.99
C MET A 58 -0.75 -8.07 -10.62
N PRO A 59 -0.72 -9.40 -10.43
CA PRO A 59 -0.80 -10.02 -9.11
C PRO A 59 0.15 -9.42 -8.08
N HIS A 60 1.43 -9.25 -8.42
CA HIS A 60 2.43 -8.69 -7.49
C HIS A 60 2.12 -7.24 -7.13
N TYR A 61 1.73 -6.43 -8.13
CA TYR A 61 1.30 -5.05 -7.91
C TYR A 61 0.07 -4.94 -6.99
N GLN A 62 -0.97 -5.74 -7.25
CA GLN A 62 -2.20 -5.79 -6.47
C GLN A 62 -1.94 -6.22 -5.02
N GLN A 63 -1.12 -7.25 -4.83
CA GLN A 63 -0.72 -7.70 -3.49
C GLN A 63 0.07 -6.62 -2.74
N GLY A 64 0.96 -5.89 -3.42
CA GLY A 64 1.66 -4.74 -2.84
C GLY A 64 0.70 -3.66 -2.32
N ILE A 65 -0.35 -3.34 -3.08
CA ILE A 65 -1.40 -2.38 -2.69
C ILE A 65 -2.13 -2.86 -1.43
N ILE A 66 -2.67 -4.08 -1.45
CA ILE A 66 -3.42 -4.64 -0.32
C ILE A 66 -2.54 -4.76 0.93
N TYR A 67 -1.27 -5.10 0.77
CA TYR A 67 -0.32 -5.13 1.87
C TYR A 67 -0.17 -3.76 2.55
N ALA A 68 0.03 -2.69 1.77
CA ALA A 68 0.11 -1.33 2.32
C ALA A 68 -1.19 -0.92 3.03
N ILE A 69 -2.34 -1.24 2.45
CA ILE A 69 -3.65 -0.95 3.03
C ILE A 69 -3.86 -1.76 4.33
N SER A 70 -3.38 -3.00 4.38
CA SER A 70 -3.37 -3.84 5.58
C SER A 70 -2.55 -3.21 6.71
N ARG A 71 -1.34 -2.72 6.39
CA ARG A 71 -0.51 -1.97 7.34
C ARG A 71 -1.19 -0.70 7.82
N PHE A 72 -1.80 0.06 6.92
CA PHE A 72 -2.58 1.25 7.29
C PHE A 72 -3.77 0.90 8.19
N ALA A 73 -4.53 -0.14 7.90
CA ALA A 73 -5.65 -0.58 8.73
C ALA A 73 -5.20 -1.00 10.14
N VAL A 74 -4.03 -1.64 10.27
CA VAL A 74 -3.42 -1.93 11.58
C VAL A 74 -3.09 -0.65 12.34
N GLU A 75 -2.45 0.34 11.71
CA GLU A 75 -2.14 1.61 12.39
C GLU A 75 -3.39 2.45 12.67
N MET A 76 -4.43 2.34 11.83
CA MET A 76 -5.75 2.90 12.14
C MET A 76 -6.33 2.27 13.39
N THR A 77 -6.25 0.95 13.53
CA THR A 77 -6.65 0.24 14.75
C THR A 77 -5.82 0.66 15.95
N ASP A 78 -4.50 0.78 15.81
CA ASP A 78 -3.54 0.93 16.90
C ASP A 78 -3.31 2.36 17.39
N GLN A 79 -3.23 3.31 16.47
CA GLN A 79 -2.81 4.68 16.78
C GLN A 79 -3.93 5.70 16.59
N ILE A 80 -4.77 5.55 15.56
CA ILE A 80 -5.63 6.66 15.10
C ILE A 80 -7.09 6.49 15.54
N GLY A 81 -7.65 5.30 15.46
CA GLY A 81 -9.08 5.03 15.65
C GLY A 81 -9.53 4.88 17.10
N ARG A 82 -8.67 5.17 18.08
CA ARG A 82 -8.93 4.98 19.52
C ARG A 82 -8.60 6.24 20.31
N SER A 83 -9.43 6.63 21.28
CA SER A 83 -9.22 7.87 22.05
C SER A 83 -8.01 7.88 22.97
N ARG A 84 -7.63 6.71 23.49
CA ARG A 84 -6.41 6.48 24.29
C ARG A 84 -5.86 5.10 23.94
N GLY A 85 -4.57 4.86 24.19
CA GLY A 85 -3.93 3.56 23.93
C GLY A 85 -4.62 2.38 24.62
N SER A 86 -5.32 2.63 25.75
CA SER A 86 -6.11 1.64 26.50
C SER A 86 -7.62 1.64 26.21
N SER A 87 -8.09 2.47 25.28
CA SER A 87 -9.49 2.46 24.84
C SER A 87 -9.80 1.20 24.05
N GLU A 88 -11.07 0.80 24.08
CA GLU A 88 -11.57 -0.30 23.25
C GLU A 88 -11.28 -0.01 21.77
N VAL A 89 -10.89 -1.07 21.05
CA VAL A 89 -10.60 -1.00 19.63
C VAL A 89 -11.90 -0.83 18.85
N ASP A 90 -11.90 0.05 17.84
CA ASP A 90 -13.04 0.16 16.94
C ASP A 90 -13.25 -1.15 16.15
N LYS A 91 -14.43 -1.77 16.33
CA LYS A 91 -14.79 -3.06 15.74
C LYS A 91 -14.62 -3.14 14.22
N ASP A 92 -14.86 -2.04 13.50
CA ASP A 92 -14.80 -2.06 12.03
C ASP A 92 -13.34 -1.97 11.56
N LEU A 93 -12.51 -1.19 12.25
CA LEU A 93 -11.07 -1.14 11.99
C LEU A 93 -10.39 -2.48 12.35
N ASP A 94 -10.73 -3.07 13.50
CA ASP A 94 -10.20 -4.39 13.89
C ASP A 94 -10.53 -5.44 12.83
N LYS A 95 -11.81 -5.51 12.45
CA LYS A 95 -12.29 -6.41 11.40
C LYS A 95 -11.59 -6.16 10.06
N ALA A 96 -11.49 -4.91 9.61
CA ALA A 96 -10.78 -4.58 8.38
C ALA A 96 -9.31 -5.03 8.42
N SER A 97 -8.62 -4.76 9.53
CA SER A 97 -7.21 -5.12 9.73
C SER A 97 -6.98 -6.64 9.74
N GLY A 98 -7.94 -7.42 10.25
CA GLY A 98 -7.91 -8.87 10.21
C GLY A 98 -8.14 -9.42 8.80
N LEU A 99 -9.17 -8.91 8.11
CA LEU A 99 -9.54 -9.34 6.76
C LEU A 99 -8.45 -9.03 5.72
N LEU A 100 -7.76 -7.90 5.84
CA LEU A 100 -6.68 -7.49 4.94
C LEU A 100 -5.38 -8.29 5.14
N LYS A 101 -5.27 -9.09 6.21
CA LYS A 101 -4.16 -10.03 6.39
C LYS A 101 -4.40 -11.36 5.68
N TYR A 102 -5.61 -11.58 5.16
CA TYR A 102 -5.93 -12.81 4.45
C TYR A 102 -5.07 -12.95 3.18
N PRO A 103 -4.54 -14.15 2.86
CA PRO A 103 -3.70 -14.34 1.68
C PRO A 103 -4.39 -13.89 0.39
N GLY A 104 -3.63 -13.25 -0.50
CA GLY A 104 -4.14 -12.75 -1.78
C GLY A 104 -4.32 -13.82 -2.86
N THR A 105 -3.86 -15.04 -2.60
CA THR A 105 -3.78 -16.14 -3.57
C THR A 105 -4.84 -17.22 -3.31
N THR A 106 -5.72 -17.05 -2.32
CA THR A 106 -6.73 -18.06 -2.00
C THR A 106 -7.92 -17.96 -2.95
N TRP A 107 -8.04 -18.94 -3.83
CA TRP A 107 -9.21 -19.11 -4.70
C TRP A 107 -10.37 -19.80 -3.97
N ILE A 108 -11.59 -19.65 -4.50
CA ILE A 108 -12.82 -20.17 -3.88
C ILE A 108 -12.84 -21.70 -3.73
N PHE A 109 -12.05 -22.41 -4.55
CA PHE A 109 -11.83 -23.84 -4.45
C PHE A 109 -10.34 -24.13 -4.32
N ASP A 110 -9.82 -24.18 -3.10
CA ASP A 110 -8.47 -24.68 -2.86
C ASP A 110 -8.50 -26.20 -2.67
N PHE A 111 -8.40 -26.94 -3.79
CA PHE A 111 -8.38 -28.41 -3.79
C PHE A 111 -7.16 -29.02 -3.08
N SER A 112 -6.16 -28.23 -2.70
CA SER A 112 -5.01 -28.69 -1.91
C SER A 112 -5.31 -28.74 -0.41
N THR A 113 -6.30 -27.98 0.07
CA THR A 113 -6.70 -27.92 1.49
C THR A 113 -8.12 -28.42 1.77
N SER A 114 -9.09 -28.27 0.85
CA SER A 114 -10.46 -28.76 1.04
C SER A 114 -11.27 -28.85 -0.27
N MET A 115 -12.21 -29.80 -0.35
CA MET A 115 -13.21 -29.87 -1.43
C MET A 115 -14.43 -28.97 -1.19
N VAL A 116 -14.50 -28.27 -0.05
CA VAL A 116 -15.58 -27.33 0.30
C VAL A 116 -15.16 -25.91 -0.10
N PRO A 117 -16.06 -25.08 -0.67
CA PRO A 117 -15.74 -23.70 -1.02
C PRO A 117 -15.22 -22.92 0.19
N THR A 118 -14.04 -22.30 0.07
CA THR A 118 -13.51 -21.37 1.05
C THR A 118 -13.86 -19.94 0.65
N ALA A 119 -13.81 -19.01 1.61
CA ALA A 119 -14.06 -17.62 1.31
C ALA A 119 -12.87 -17.03 0.52
N SER A 120 -13.09 -16.69 -0.74
CA SER A 120 -12.05 -16.17 -1.65
C SER A 120 -11.41 -14.87 -1.13
N SER A 121 -10.17 -14.60 -1.55
CA SER A 121 -9.43 -13.36 -1.21
C SER A 121 -10.26 -12.10 -1.50
N GLU A 122 -10.95 -12.07 -2.64
CA GLU A 122 -11.82 -10.96 -3.04
C GLU A 122 -12.98 -10.76 -2.08
N SER A 123 -13.57 -11.85 -1.56
CA SER A 123 -14.66 -11.78 -0.59
C SER A 123 -14.20 -11.15 0.73
N GLN A 124 -12.98 -11.50 1.18
CA GLN A 124 -12.36 -10.92 2.37
C GLN A 124 -12.05 -9.44 2.14
N TYR A 125 -11.47 -9.08 1.00
CA TYR A 125 -11.12 -7.69 0.68
C TYR A 125 -12.36 -6.80 0.49
N ARG A 126 -13.43 -7.28 -0.18
CA ARG A 126 -14.72 -6.57 -0.22
C ARG A 126 -15.32 -6.39 1.17
N SER A 127 -15.15 -7.36 2.06
CA SER A 127 -15.60 -7.23 3.45
C SER A 127 -14.78 -6.20 4.22
N ALA A 128 -13.46 -6.14 4.01
CA ALA A 128 -12.60 -5.12 4.59
C ALA A 128 -12.96 -3.71 4.09
N GLN A 129 -13.19 -3.56 2.79
CA GLN A 129 -13.66 -2.31 2.18
C GLN A 129 -14.95 -1.82 2.86
N ARG A 130 -15.95 -2.69 3.00
CA ARG A 130 -17.21 -2.35 3.70
C ARG A 130 -16.96 -1.90 5.14
N SER A 131 -16.08 -2.58 5.86
CA SER A 131 -15.71 -2.20 7.23
C SER A 131 -15.02 -0.83 7.29
N LEU A 132 -14.07 -0.53 6.39
CA LEU A 132 -13.45 0.80 6.32
C LEU A 132 -14.48 1.90 6.02
N LEU A 133 -15.39 1.66 5.09
CA LEU A 133 -16.48 2.60 4.77
C LEU A 133 -17.44 2.80 5.95
N ALA A 134 -17.79 1.73 6.66
CA ALA A 134 -18.65 1.79 7.84
C ALA A 134 -18.00 2.59 8.98
N TYR A 135 -16.70 2.35 9.26
CA TYR A 135 -15.94 3.18 10.19
C TYR A 135 -15.99 4.65 9.79
N ASN A 136 -15.76 4.95 8.51
CA ASN A 136 -15.70 6.34 8.06
C ASN A 136 -17.05 7.05 8.12
N GLN A 137 -18.14 6.34 7.89
CA GLN A 137 -19.49 6.84 8.06
C GLN A 137 -19.79 7.15 9.54
N ARG A 138 -19.42 6.25 10.45
CA ARG A 138 -19.54 6.47 11.90
C ARG A 138 -18.65 7.62 12.39
N LEU A 139 -17.50 7.82 11.74
CA LEU A 139 -16.62 8.94 12.07
C LEU A 139 -17.29 10.27 11.69
N ALA A 140 -17.91 10.32 10.51
CA ALA A 140 -18.66 11.49 10.05
C ALA A 140 -19.89 11.81 10.93
N SER A 141 -20.57 10.80 11.48
CA SER A 141 -21.68 11.00 12.43
C SER A 141 -21.21 11.30 13.86
N GLY A 142 -19.91 11.25 14.14
CA GLY A 142 -19.34 11.51 15.47
C GLY A 142 -19.46 10.34 16.46
N GLU A 143 -19.90 9.16 15.99
CA GLU A 143 -20.07 7.94 16.80
C GLU A 143 -18.74 7.27 17.16
N THR A 144 -17.71 7.46 16.32
CA THR A 144 -16.35 6.98 16.59
C THR A 144 -15.35 8.12 16.51
N LYS A 145 -14.09 7.86 16.89
CA LYS A 145 -13.04 8.88 17.00
C LYS A 145 -11.92 8.61 16.00
N PHE A 146 -11.28 9.70 15.62
CA PHE A 146 -10.05 9.75 14.83
C PHE A 146 -9.13 10.74 15.52
N GLU A 147 -8.11 10.22 16.21
CA GLU A 147 -7.21 11.01 17.02
C GLU A 147 -6.14 11.69 16.16
N ARG A 148 -6.35 12.98 15.90
CA ARG A 148 -5.48 13.84 15.06
C ARG A 148 -4.29 14.41 15.83
N ARG A 149 -3.65 13.59 16.66
CA ARG A 149 -2.53 14.03 17.50
C ARG A 149 -1.18 13.78 16.83
N ALA A 150 -0.21 14.63 17.11
CA ALA A 150 1.14 14.55 16.54
C ALA A 150 1.87 13.25 16.91
N ASP A 151 1.67 12.73 18.13
CA ASP A 151 2.26 11.46 18.59
C ASP A 151 1.65 10.25 17.88
N ASN A 152 0.34 10.23 17.65
CA ASN A 152 -0.32 9.17 16.89
C ASN A 152 0.11 9.18 15.41
N LEU A 153 0.23 10.37 14.81
CA LEU A 153 0.79 10.50 13.47
C LEU A 153 2.23 9.99 13.43
N GLN A 154 3.06 10.41 14.38
CA GLN A 154 4.45 9.96 14.48
C GLN A 154 4.56 8.44 14.58
N ALA A 155 3.77 7.81 15.45
CA ALA A 155 3.75 6.35 15.61
C ALA A 155 3.36 5.64 14.31
N THR A 156 2.35 6.15 13.61
CA THR A 156 1.90 5.65 12.30
C THR A 156 3.02 5.75 11.26
N LEU A 157 3.65 6.93 11.13
CA LEU A 157 4.75 7.15 10.17
C LEU A 157 5.98 6.30 10.48
N LEU A 158 6.27 6.05 11.76
CA LEU A 158 7.37 5.17 12.17
C LEU A 158 7.15 3.75 11.68
N ARG A 159 5.92 3.25 11.74
CA ARG A 159 5.55 1.92 11.27
C ARG A 159 5.65 1.80 9.75
N PHE A 160 5.19 2.81 9.02
CA PHE A 160 5.38 2.87 7.56
C PHE A 160 6.86 2.97 7.17
N THR A 161 7.65 3.74 7.91
CA THR A 161 9.09 3.87 7.68
C THR A 161 9.84 2.55 7.92
N ALA A 162 9.46 1.81 8.96
CA ALA A 162 10.02 0.50 9.26
C ALA A 162 9.65 -0.52 8.17
N ASP A 163 8.38 -0.51 7.77
CA ASP A 163 7.86 -1.30 6.67
C ASP A 163 8.67 -1.01 5.39
N LEU A 164 8.77 0.25 4.94
CA LEU A 164 9.57 0.62 3.76
C LEU A 164 11.04 0.16 3.89
N GLY A 165 11.60 0.20 5.10
CA GLY A 165 12.92 -0.37 5.37
C GLY A 165 13.02 -1.86 5.05
N SER A 166 11.98 -2.65 5.37
CA SER A 166 11.92 -4.07 4.99
C SER A 166 11.83 -4.26 3.48
N SER A 167 11.05 -3.45 2.76
CA SER A 167 11.01 -3.52 1.29
C SER A 167 12.36 -3.17 0.66
N SER A 168 13.05 -2.16 1.21
CA SER A 168 14.40 -1.79 0.79
C SER A 168 15.39 -2.93 0.95
N ALA A 169 15.31 -3.69 2.04
CA ALA A 169 16.20 -4.81 2.30
C ALA A 169 15.98 -5.96 1.30
N VAL A 170 14.73 -6.21 0.88
CA VAL A 170 14.44 -7.19 -0.18
C VAL A 170 15.06 -6.77 -1.52
N ILE A 171 14.91 -5.49 -1.88
CA ILE A 171 15.52 -4.94 -3.09
C ILE A 171 17.05 -5.05 -3.03
N ASP A 172 17.66 -4.71 -1.89
CA ASP A 172 19.11 -4.77 -1.69
C ASP A 172 19.67 -6.21 -1.80
N ASP A 173 19.01 -7.18 -1.15
CA ASP A 173 19.40 -8.60 -1.25
C ASP A 173 19.33 -9.12 -2.69
N HIS A 174 18.31 -8.69 -3.45
CA HIS A 174 18.19 -9.07 -4.86
C HIS A 174 19.21 -8.37 -5.75
N LEU A 175 19.52 -7.10 -5.47
CA LEU A 175 20.55 -6.35 -6.17
C LEU A 175 21.96 -6.94 -5.96
N ALA A 176 22.23 -7.55 -4.80
CA ALA A 176 23.48 -8.26 -4.56
C ALA A 176 23.69 -9.46 -5.51
N LYS A 177 22.60 -9.99 -6.09
CA LYS A 177 22.59 -11.09 -7.07
C LYS A 177 22.46 -10.58 -8.51
N ALA A 178 22.41 -9.26 -8.74
CA ALA A 178 22.14 -8.65 -10.04
C ALA A 178 23.23 -8.91 -11.09
N GLY A 179 22.80 -8.88 -12.36
CA GLY A 179 23.64 -9.10 -13.54
C GLY A 179 24.25 -10.50 -13.65
N GLN A 180 23.61 -11.51 -13.05
CA GLN A 180 23.80 -12.90 -13.45
C GLN A 180 23.24 -13.10 -14.87
N TRP A 181 23.83 -14.03 -15.63
CA TRP A 181 23.41 -14.30 -17.01
C TRP A 181 22.15 -15.17 -16.99
N GLY A 182 21.03 -14.64 -17.45
CA GLY A 182 19.73 -15.33 -17.50
C GLY A 182 18.55 -14.36 -17.56
N ILE A 183 17.32 -14.88 -17.58
CA ILE A 183 16.10 -14.10 -17.35
C ILE A 183 15.85 -14.13 -15.83
N ASP A 184 15.82 -12.97 -15.21
CA ASP A 184 15.50 -12.79 -13.79
C ASP A 184 14.00 -12.54 -13.67
N THR A 185 13.24 -13.62 -13.47
CA THR A 185 11.77 -13.60 -13.29
C THR A 185 11.35 -13.30 -11.85
N GLU A 186 12.29 -13.04 -10.94
CA GLU A 186 11.97 -12.61 -9.58
C GLU A 186 12.08 -11.09 -9.45
N ALA A 187 12.85 -10.45 -10.33
CA ALA A 187 13.06 -9.01 -10.30
C ALA A 187 11.79 -8.22 -10.61
N ASP A 188 10.98 -8.66 -11.56
CA ASP A 188 9.66 -8.10 -11.84
C ASP A 188 8.69 -8.29 -10.67
N ASP A 189 8.64 -9.47 -10.05
CA ASP A 189 7.82 -9.72 -8.86
C ASP A 189 8.14 -8.75 -7.72
N ILE A 190 9.44 -8.61 -7.41
CA ILE A 190 9.93 -7.68 -6.39
C ILE A 190 9.60 -6.24 -6.79
N PHE A 191 9.84 -5.88 -8.06
CA PHE A 191 9.60 -4.54 -8.56
C PHE A 191 8.12 -4.16 -8.44
N TYR A 192 7.19 -4.99 -8.94
CA TYR A 192 5.77 -4.67 -8.94
C TYR A 192 5.15 -4.76 -7.55
N SER A 193 5.58 -5.69 -6.70
CA SER A 193 5.18 -5.73 -5.29
C SER A 193 5.59 -4.45 -4.55
N ALA A 194 6.85 -4.03 -4.68
CA ALA A 194 7.33 -2.79 -4.10
C ALA A 194 6.65 -1.56 -4.71
N LYS A 195 6.45 -1.51 -6.04
CA LYS A 195 5.76 -0.43 -6.76
C LYS A 195 4.32 -0.26 -6.26
N GLY A 196 3.55 -1.34 -6.16
CA GLY A 196 2.16 -1.31 -5.67
C GLY A 196 2.05 -0.82 -4.23
N ARG A 197 2.99 -1.25 -3.40
CA ARG A 197 3.08 -0.82 -2.01
C ARG A 197 3.42 0.67 -1.86
N LEU A 198 4.39 1.16 -2.64
CA LEU A 198 4.76 2.57 -2.68
C LEU A 198 3.63 3.45 -3.24
N TYR A 199 2.90 2.95 -4.24
CA TYR A 199 1.73 3.61 -4.80
C TYR A 199 0.60 3.76 -3.78
N ALA A 200 0.26 2.69 -3.06
CA ALA A 200 -0.74 2.77 -2.01
C ALA A 200 -0.30 3.71 -0.87
N TYR A 201 0.98 3.66 -0.45
CA TYR A 201 1.50 4.59 0.54
C TYR A 201 1.48 6.04 0.08
N TYR A 202 1.81 6.31 -1.19
CA TYR A 202 1.70 7.65 -1.76
C TYR A 202 0.29 8.21 -1.59
N LEU A 203 -0.73 7.46 -2.00
CA LEU A 203 -2.12 7.91 -1.94
C LEU A 203 -2.63 8.04 -0.49
N ILE A 204 -2.32 7.06 0.35
CA ILE A 204 -2.69 7.07 1.76
C ILE A 204 -2.04 8.26 2.47
N LEU A 205 -0.74 8.51 2.29
CA LEU A 205 -0.04 9.63 2.91
C LEU A 205 -0.48 10.98 2.35
N ARG A 206 -0.78 11.06 1.05
CA ARG A 206 -1.34 12.28 0.43
C ARG A 206 -2.64 12.68 1.12
N ASP A 207 -3.52 11.72 1.38
CA ASP A 207 -4.83 11.98 1.97
C ASP A 207 -4.81 12.01 3.50
N LEU A 208 -3.88 11.29 4.14
CA LEU A 208 -3.61 11.38 5.58
C LEU A 208 -3.06 12.76 5.95
N GLY A 209 -2.27 13.37 5.07
CA GLY A 209 -1.80 14.75 5.24
C GLY A 209 -2.94 15.77 5.33
N LYS A 210 -4.09 15.50 4.70
CA LYS A 210 -5.31 16.31 4.84
C LYS A 210 -6.00 16.04 6.17
N ASP A 211 -6.08 14.77 6.57
CA ASP A 211 -6.68 14.38 7.84
C ASP A 211 -5.93 14.96 9.06
N PHE A 212 -4.62 15.21 8.90
CA PHE A 212 -3.73 15.81 9.89
C PHE A 212 -3.32 17.26 9.54
N GLU A 213 -4.11 17.99 8.75
CA GLU A 213 -3.77 19.35 8.29
C GLU A 213 -3.37 20.29 9.45
N SER A 214 -4.09 20.24 10.57
CA SER A 214 -3.76 21.06 11.75
C SER A 214 -2.40 20.71 12.35
N VAL A 215 -2.02 19.43 12.40
CA VAL A 215 -0.69 19.02 12.89
C VAL A 215 0.39 19.45 11.89
N ASN A 216 0.13 19.26 10.60
CA ASN A 216 1.05 19.67 9.53
C ASN A 216 1.31 21.18 9.54
N ALA A 217 0.28 21.99 9.73
CA ALA A 217 0.41 23.44 9.84
C ALA A 217 1.18 23.85 11.11
N ASN A 218 0.82 23.28 12.27
CA ASN A 218 1.44 23.65 13.55
C ASN A 218 2.91 23.24 13.67
N LYS A 219 3.32 22.15 13.00
CA LYS A 219 4.69 21.63 13.00
C LYS A 219 5.48 22.02 11.75
N GLU A 220 4.90 22.85 10.88
CA GLU A 220 5.49 23.32 9.62
C GLU A 220 6.01 22.17 8.72
N LEU A 221 5.27 21.06 8.67
CA LEU A 221 5.69 19.83 7.99
C LEU A 221 5.55 19.90 6.47
N SER A 222 4.82 20.89 5.94
CA SER A 222 4.44 20.95 4.53
C SER A 222 5.59 20.77 3.54
N PRO A 223 6.76 21.43 3.69
CA PRO A 223 7.88 21.23 2.76
C PRO A 223 8.40 19.78 2.75
N SER A 224 8.68 19.20 3.92
CA SER A 224 9.19 17.84 4.03
C SER A 224 8.12 16.80 3.62
N TRP A 225 6.84 17.07 3.89
CA TRP A 225 5.71 16.23 3.45
C TRP A 225 5.59 16.19 1.93
N LEU A 226 5.66 17.34 1.25
CA LEU A 226 5.57 17.39 -0.21
C LEU A 226 6.76 16.70 -0.87
N LEU A 227 7.98 16.88 -0.34
CA LEU A 227 9.17 16.17 -0.82
C LEU A 227 9.06 14.65 -0.66
N MET A 228 8.49 14.19 0.45
CA MET A 228 8.18 12.77 0.70
C MET A 228 7.17 12.22 -0.30
N LEU A 229 6.07 12.95 -0.55
CA LEU A 229 5.07 12.58 -1.54
C LEU A 229 5.65 12.54 -2.96
N ASP A 230 6.52 13.48 -3.31
CA ASP A 230 7.17 13.51 -4.62
C ASP A 230 8.08 12.28 -4.85
N SER A 231 8.88 11.89 -3.86
CA SER A 231 9.70 10.67 -3.96
C SER A 231 8.84 9.41 -4.12
N LEU A 232 7.73 9.30 -3.37
CA LEU A 232 6.80 8.18 -3.49
C LEU A 232 6.07 8.18 -4.85
N ARG A 233 5.70 9.36 -5.37
CA ARG A 233 5.13 9.52 -6.70
C ARG A 233 6.12 9.03 -7.76
N GLN A 234 7.36 9.53 -7.74
CA GLN A 234 8.39 9.13 -8.70
C GLN A 234 8.64 7.61 -8.69
N ALA A 235 8.68 6.98 -7.50
CA ALA A 235 8.81 5.53 -7.39
C ALA A 235 7.61 4.80 -7.98
N SER A 236 6.40 5.23 -7.63
CA SER A 236 5.16 4.54 -7.99
C SER A 236 4.74 4.71 -9.45
N THR A 237 5.28 5.70 -10.16
CA THR A 237 5.01 5.92 -11.59
C THR A 237 6.13 5.45 -12.52
N LEU A 238 7.11 4.67 -12.02
CA LEU A 238 8.10 4.02 -12.88
C LEU A 238 7.40 2.99 -13.78
N ASP A 239 7.47 3.18 -15.10
CA ASP A 239 6.76 2.32 -16.08
C ASP A 239 7.73 1.74 -17.12
N PRO A 240 8.57 0.77 -16.72
CA PRO A 240 9.43 0.08 -17.67
C PRO A 240 8.62 -0.87 -18.55
N LEU A 241 8.96 -0.95 -19.84
CA LEU A 241 8.36 -1.95 -20.75
C LEU A 241 8.68 -3.39 -20.32
N VAL A 242 9.89 -3.58 -19.78
CA VAL A 242 10.39 -4.84 -19.23
C VAL A 242 11.24 -4.50 -18.01
N VAL A 243 11.01 -5.20 -16.91
CA VAL A 243 11.86 -5.06 -15.73
C VAL A 243 13.20 -5.74 -16.00
N VAL A 244 14.26 -4.99 -15.75
CA VAL A 244 15.65 -5.45 -15.94
C VAL A 244 16.40 -5.18 -14.65
N ASN A 245 17.06 -6.22 -14.14
CA ASN A 245 17.90 -6.19 -12.95
C ASN A 245 19.39 -6.18 -13.34
N GLY A 246 19.79 -5.14 -14.07
CA GLY A 246 21.20 -4.89 -14.38
C GLY A 246 22.00 -4.62 -13.10
N LYS A 247 23.33 -4.84 -13.18
CA LYS A 247 24.24 -4.39 -12.11
C LYS A 247 24.12 -2.87 -11.95
N PRO A 248 24.04 -2.34 -10.72
CA PRO A 248 23.98 -0.90 -10.49
C PRO A 248 25.14 -0.10 -11.14
N ASP A 249 26.32 -0.71 -11.23
CA ASP A 249 27.53 -0.17 -11.87
C ASP A 249 27.83 -0.82 -13.25
N GLY A 250 26.86 -1.54 -13.80
CA GLY A 250 27.00 -2.27 -15.05
C GLY A 250 27.10 -1.36 -16.29
N LEU A 251 27.89 -1.80 -17.28
CA LEU A 251 28.00 -1.12 -18.57
C LEU A 251 26.77 -1.31 -19.48
N VAL A 252 25.98 -2.35 -19.23
CA VAL A 252 24.87 -2.78 -20.10
C VAL A 252 23.65 -3.14 -19.26
N GLY A 253 22.48 -2.66 -19.70
CA GLY A 253 21.18 -2.94 -19.08
C GLY A 253 20.88 -2.03 -17.89
N PRO A 254 19.71 -1.38 -17.83
CA PRO A 254 19.33 -0.58 -16.67
C PRO A 254 19.09 -1.47 -15.43
N SER A 255 19.20 -0.88 -14.24
CA SER A 255 18.81 -1.51 -12.99
C SER A 255 17.53 -0.85 -12.46
N HIS A 256 16.38 -1.40 -12.83
CA HIS A 256 15.08 -0.84 -12.44
C HIS A 256 14.82 -0.99 -10.94
N LEU A 257 15.30 -2.09 -10.34
CA LEU A 257 15.27 -2.28 -8.90
C LEU A 257 16.12 -1.24 -8.16
N ALA A 258 17.30 -0.88 -8.69
CA ALA A 258 18.11 0.19 -8.10
C ALA A 258 17.41 1.56 -8.23
N ALA A 259 16.77 1.84 -9.37
CA ALA A 259 16.00 3.08 -9.56
C ALA A 259 14.82 3.17 -8.59
N LEU A 260 14.03 2.11 -8.45
CA LEU A 260 12.92 2.04 -7.49
C LEU A 260 13.43 2.16 -6.04
N GLY A 261 14.51 1.43 -5.72
CA GLY A 261 15.17 1.44 -4.41
C GLY A 261 15.69 2.83 -4.03
N PHE A 262 16.24 3.59 -4.97
CA PHE A 262 16.67 4.97 -4.75
C PHE A 262 15.52 5.87 -4.30
N TYR A 263 14.40 5.86 -5.02
CA TYR A 263 13.25 6.69 -4.65
C TYR A 263 12.59 6.23 -3.34
N LEU A 264 12.53 4.93 -3.09
CA LEU A 264 12.09 4.38 -1.81
C LEU A 264 12.96 4.89 -0.66
N LEU A 265 14.29 4.82 -0.78
CA LEU A 265 15.22 5.29 0.24
C LEU A 265 15.08 6.80 0.50
N ARG A 266 14.84 7.59 -0.55
CA ARG A 266 14.55 9.03 -0.43
C ARG A 266 13.26 9.27 0.37
N ALA A 267 12.17 8.61 0.00
CA ALA A 267 10.89 8.71 0.71
C ALA A 267 11.03 8.31 2.18
N ARG A 268 11.74 7.21 2.47
CA ARG A 268 12.01 6.74 3.83
C ARG A 268 12.84 7.74 4.64
N THR A 269 13.82 8.38 4.02
CA THR A 269 14.64 9.41 4.68
C THR A 269 13.80 10.63 5.03
N GLN A 270 12.95 11.08 4.11
CA GLN A 270 12.06 12.22 4.32
C GLN A 270 10.98 11.91 5.37
N LEU A 271 10.46 10.68 5.42
CA LEU A 271 9.58 10.24 6.51
C LEU A 271 10.27 10.32 7.88
N ARG A 272 11.53 9.90 7.98
CA ARG A 272 12.32 10.02 9.23
C ARG A 272 12.51 11.48 9.64
N GLU A 273 12.73 12.38 8.68
CA GLU A 273 12.82 13.81 8.95
C GLU A 273 11.50 14.35 9.53
N ILE A 274 10.36 14.02 8.93
CA ILE A 274 9.03 14.39 9.43
C ILE A 274 8.82 13.86 10.85
N ILE A 275 9.16 12.59 11.10
CA ILE A 275 9.08 11.96 12.43
C ILE A 275 9.92 12.72 13.46
N ASN A 276 11.13 13.13 13.09
CA ASN A 276 12.02 13.89 13.97
C ASN A 276 11.47 15.29 14.28
N ILE A 277 10.81 15.94 13.32
CA ILE A 277 10.15 17.24 13.53
C ILE A 277 8.94 17.09 14.47
N LEU A 278 8.14 16.04 14.30
CA LEU A 278 7.00 15.73 15.19
C LEU A 278 7.42 15.49 16.65
N GLN A 279 8.68 15.10 16.88
CA GLN A 279 9.27 14.77 18.17
C GLN A 279 9.70 15.99 18.99
N LYS A 280 9.95 17.12 18.31
CA LYS A 280 10.34 18.40 18.91
C LYS A 280 9.11 19.20 19.29
#